data_AF-A7MVB9-F1
#
_entry.id   AF-A7MVB9-F1
#
_cell.length_a   1.000
_cell.length_b   1.000
_cell.length_c   1.000
_cell.angle_alpha   90.00
_cell.angle_beta   90.00
_cell.angle_gamma   90.00
#
_symmetry.space_group_name_H-M   'P 1'
#
loop_
_entity.id
_entity.type
_entity.pdbx_description
1 polymer ?
#
loop_
_entity_poly.entity_id
_entity_poly.type
_entity_poly.pdbx_seq_one_letter_code
_entity_poly.pdbx_strand_id
1 'polypeptide(L)'
;MSIEEGFRDTKNERYGLALNFSGSACPKRIEILLMIGMLTQFALLVVGKVAYLKGYYKDFQANTIRTRRVLSYFFLGKELIGREAYSFSVKDLALAVGGLKAISAAEFR
;
A
#
# COMPACT_ATOMS: atom_id res chain seq x y z
N MET A 1 -8.15 7.05 11.26
CA MET A 1 -8.86 5.78 10.97
C MET A 1 -8.27 5.12 9.73
N SER A 2 -8.19 3.78 9.62
CA SER A 2 -7.52 3.10 8.49
C SER A 2 -8.11 3.44 7.11
N ILE A 3 -9.42 3.67 7.05
CA ILE A 3 -10.12 4.09 5.82
C ILE A 3 -9.69 5.51 5.41
N GLU A 4 -9.57 6.42 6.38
CA GLU A 4 -9.17 7.81 6.15
C GLU A 4 -7.73 7.90 5.64
N GLU A 5 -6.83 7.05 6.14
CA GLU A 5 -5.46 6.93 5.62
C GLU A 5 -5.47 6.55 4.14
N GLY A 6 -6.30 5.59 3.73
CA GLY A 6 -6.40 5.22 2.31
C GLY A 6 -6.90 6.34 1.41
N PHE A 7 -7.89 7.12 1.86
CA PHE A 7 -8.33 8.31 1.12
C PHE A 7 -7.24 9.39 1.05
N ARG A 8 -6.47 9.56 2.12
CA ARG A 8 -5.35 10.49 2.17
C ARG A 8 -4.23 10.04 1.23
N ASP A 9 -3.91 8.75 1.19
CA ASP A 9 -2.91 8.15 0.30
C ASP A 9 -3.30 8.31 -1.18
N THR A 10 -4.59 8.29 -1.52
CA THR A 10 -5.02 8.56 -2.90
C THR A 10 -4.87 10.05 -3.26
N LYS A 11 -5.24 10.96 -2.35
CA LYS A 11 -5.32 12.40 -2.64
C LYS A 11 -3.99 13.14 -2.47
N ASN A 12 -3.13 12.70 -1.57
CA ASN A 12 -1.91 13.40 -1.19
C ASN A 12 -0.93 13.50 -2.38
N GLU A 13 -0.47 14.71 -2.64
CA GLU A 13 0.36 15.07 -3.77
C GLU A 13 1.82 14.61 -3.61
N ARG A 14 2.36 14.70 -2.39
CA ARG A 14 3.76 14.40 -2.10
C ARG A 14 3.95 12.92 -1.80
N TYR A 15 3.13 12.40 -0.89
CA TYR A 15 3.32 11.05 -0.34
C TYR A 15 2.30 10.04 -0.87
N GLY A 16 1.25 10.49 -1.54
CA GLY A 16 0.20 9.65 -2.10
C GLY A 16 0.32 9.39 -3.60
N LEU A 17 -0.84 9.20 -4.25
CA LEU A 17 -1.02 9.01 -5.69
C LEU A 17 -1.35 10.31 -6.44
N ALA A 18 -1.37 11.45 -5.73
CA ALA A 18 -1.56 12.79 -6.30
C ALA A 18 -2.82 12.94 -7.18
N LEU A 19 -3.96 12.32 -6.81
CA LEU A 19 -5.20 12.41 -7.59
C LEU A 19 -5.62 13.87 -7.87
N ASN A 20 -5.38 14.78 -6.94
CA ASN A 20 -5.71 16.20 -7.07
C ASN A 20 -4.99 16.88 -8.24
N PHE A 21 -3.79 16.42 -8.61
CA PHE A 21 -3.04 16.95 -9.76
C PHE A 21 -3.68 16.62 -11.11
N SER A 22 -4.66 15.72 -11.15
CA SER A 22 -5.45 15.51 -12.36
C SER A 22 -6.23 16.75 -12.79
N GLY A 23 -6.56 17.66 -11.85
CA GLY A 23 -7.31 18.90 -12.10
C GLY A 23 -8.67 18.70 -12.77
N SER A 24 -9.17 17.46 -12.83
CA SER A 24 -10.33 17.12 -13.64
C SER A 24 -11.61 17.40 -12.89
N ALA A 25 -12.50 18.20 -13.48
CA ALA A 25 -13.89 18.35 -13.02
C ALA A 25 -14.87 17.38 -13.71
N CYS A 26 -14.42 16.62 -14.72
CA CYS A 26 -15.26 15.66 -15.42
C CYS A 26 -15.49 14.40 -14.57
N PRO A 27 -16.75 14.07 -14.21
CA PRO A 27 -17.05 12.91 -13.35
C PRO A 27 -16.54 11.59 -13.94
N LYS A 28 -16.75 11.36 -15.24
CA LYS A 28 -16.29 10.13 -15.92
C LYS A 28 -14.77 9.95 -15.85
N ARG A 29 -14.02 11.05 -15.99
CA ARG A 29 -12.56 11.00 -15.89
C ARG A 29 -12.11 10.75 -14.46
N ILE A 30 -12.76 11.38 -13.47
CA ILE A 30 -12.47 11.13 -12.05
C ILE A 30 -12.75 9.67 -11.70
N GLU A 31 -13.85 9.09 -12.19
CA GLU A 31 -14.22 7.70 -11.96
C GLU A 31 -13.13 6.74 -12.46
N ILE A 32 -12.64 6.93 -13.68
CA ILE A 32 -11.54 6.14 -14.25
C ILE A 32 -10.26 6.32 -13.42
N LEU A 33 -9.92 7.55 -13.03
CA LEU A 33 -8.73 7.83 -12.22
C LEU A 33 -8.82 7.22 -10.83
N LEU A 34 -10.01 7.21 -10.21
CA LEU A 34 -10.26 6.55 -8.93
C LEU A 34 -10.11 5.03 -9.06
N MET A 35 -10.59 4.44 -10.15
CA MET A 35 -10.40 3.02 -10.42
C MET A 35 -8.91 2.67 -10.57
N ILE A 36 -8.16 3.45 -11.35
CA ILE A 36 -6.71 3.29 -11.50
C ILE A 36 -6.00 3.46 -10.15
N GLY A 37 -6.38 4.48 -9.39
CA GLY A 37 -5.84 4.76 -8.06
C GLY A 37 -6.09 3.60 -7.09
N MET A 38 -7.30 3.03 -7.10
CA MET A 38 -7.65 1.88 -6.26
C MET A 38 -6.85 0.63 -6.63
N LEU A 39 -6.69 0.32 -7.92
CA LEU A 39 -5.86 -0.80 -8.37
C LEU A 39 -4.39 -0.61 -7.98
N THR A 40 -3.89 0.61 -8.12
CA THR A 40 -2.52 0.98 -7.73
C THR A 40 -2.33 0.82 -6.23
N GLN A 41 -3.26 1.33 -5.42
CA GLN A 41 -3.25 1.21 -3.98
C GLN A 41 -3.30 -0.26 -3.55
N PHE A 42 -4.14 -1.08 -4.18
CA PHE A 42 -4.20 -2.51 -3.92
C PHE A 42 -2.86 -3.21 -4.20
N ALA A 43 -2.24 -2.93 -5.35
CA ALA A 43 -0.92 -3.47 -5.67
C ALA A 43 0.15 -3.06 -4.63
N LEU A 44 0.15 -1.78 -4.24
CA LEU A 44 1.06 -1.26 -3.20
C LEU A 44 0.84 -1.91 -1.84
N LEU A 45 -0.41 -2.17 -1.46
CA LEU A 45 -0.73 -2.88 -0.21
C LEU A 45 -0.18 -4.32 -0.23
N VAL A 46 -0.28 -5.01 -1.37
CA VAL A 46 0.30 -6.36 -1.52
C VAL A 46 1.82 -6.32 -1.41
N VAL A 47 2.48 -5.43 -2.15
CA VAL A 47 3.95 -5.28 -2.10
C VAL A 47 4.42 -4.88 -0.71
N GLY A 48 3.77 -3.91 -0.07
CA GLY A 48 4.12 -3.48 1.28
C GLY A 48 3.91 -4.56 2.33
N LYS A 49 2.92 -5.44 2.15
CA LYS A 49 2.75 -6.61 3.00
C LYS A 49 3.88 -7.62 2.81
N VAL A 50 4.32 -7.86 1.57
CA VAL A 50 5.52 -8.67 1.31
C VAL A 50 6.74 -8.06 2.01
N ALA A 51 6.94 -6.75 1.87
CA ALA A 51 8.02 -6.03 2.51
C ALA A 51 7.99 -6.19 4.04
N TYR A 52 6.80 -6.16 4.63
CA TYR A 52 6.62 -6.39 6.05
C TYR A 52 7.00 -7.82 6.46
N LEU A 53 6.51 -8.83 5.74
CA LEU A 53 6.82 -10.25 5.99
C LEU A 53 8.31 -10.55 5.87
N LYS A 54 9.01 -9.91 4.93
CA LYS A 54 10.46 -10.04 4.76
C LYS A 54 11.30 -9.21 5.74
N GLY A 55 10.68 -8.32 6.50
CA GLY A 55 11.38 -7.47 7.46
C GLY A 55 12.01 -6.20 6.88
N TYR A 56 11.78 -5.88 5.60
CA TYR A 56 12.34 -4.70 4.93
C TYR A 56 11.85 -3.38 5.53
N TYR A 57 10.72 -3.38 6.24
CA TYR A 57 10.23 -2.20 6.96
C TYR A 57 11.24 -1.62 7.96
N LYS A 58 12.20 -2.43 8.43
CA LYS A 58 13.22 -2.00 9.39
C LYS A 58 14.17 -0.96 8.81
N ASP A 59 14.37 -0.97 7.49
CA ASP A 59 15.28 -0.04 6.79
C ASP A 59 14.64 1.35 6.63
N PHE A 60 13.31 1.42 6.71
CA PHE A 60 12.51 2.65 6.58
C PHE A 60 12.05 3.21 7.92
N GLN A 61 12.27 2.48 9.02
CA GLN A 61 11.77 2.85 10.34
C GLN A 61 12.90 3.36 11.23
N ALA A 62 12.95 4.68 11.43
CA ALA A 62 13.93 5.31 12.33
C ALA A 62 13.60 5.09 13.82
N ASN A 63 12.35 4.82 14.17
CA ASN A 63 11.96 4.63 15.57
C ASN A 63 12.28 3.21 16.09
N THR A 64 12.46 3.09 17.40
CA THR A 64 12.86 1.86 18.09
C THR A 64 11.73 0.87 18.33
N ILE A 65 10.49 1.19 17.96
CA ILE A 65 9.31 0.35 18.23
C ILE A 65 9.36 -0.91 17.36
N ARG A 66 9.59 -2.07 17.96
CA ARG A 66 9.58 -3.38 17.26
C ARG A 66 8.36 -4.25 17.56
N THR A 67 7.53 -3.83 18.53
CA THR A 67 6.40 -4.61 19.05
C THR A 67 5.15 -4.55 18.17
N ARG A 68 5.04 -3.54 17.29
CA ARG A 68 3.90 -3.35 16.40
C ARG A 68 4.34 -2.74 15.08
N ARG A 69 3.52 -2.93 14.06
CA ARG A 69 3.69 -2.25 12.78
C ARG A 69 3.45 -0.75 12.95
N VAL A 70 4.42 0.06 12.55
CA VAL A 70 4.33 1.53 12.57
C VAL A 70 4.05 2.10 11.17
N LEU A 71 4.74 1.60 10.15
CA LEU A 71 4.56 2.05 8.76
C LEU A 71 3.36 1.39 8.09
N SER A 72 2.63 2.13 7.25
CA SER A 72 1.54 1.57 6.45
C SER A 72 2.09 0.66 5.35
N TYR A 73 1.31 -0.35 4.93
CA TYR A 73 1.70 -1.19 3.80
C TYR A 73 1.76 -0.36 2.50
N PHE A 74 0.86 0.61 2.33
CA PHE A 74 0.91 1.50 1.17
C PHE A 74 2.26 2.24 1.08
N PHE A 75 2.70 2.84 2.20
CA PHE A 75 3.97 3.56 2.27
C PHE A 75 5.15 2.65 1.95
N LEU A 76 5.22 1.47 2.59
CA LEU A 76 6.28 0.50 2.31
C LEU A 76 6.27 0.06 0.84
N GLY A 77 5.09 -0.29 0.30
CA GLY A 77 4.97 -0.69 -1.10
C GLY A 77 5.50 0.38 -2.03
N LYS A 78 5.16 1.65 -1.78
CA LYS A 78 5.59 2.79 -2.59
C LYS A 78 7.10 3.00 -2.52
N GLU A 79 7.68 2.92 -1.32
CA GLU A 79 9.11 3.12 -1.11
C GLU A 79 9.97 1.99 -1.70
N LEU A 80 9.46 0.76 -1.74
CA LEU A 80 10.19 -0.39 -2.27
C LEU A 80 10.13 -0.52 -3.80
N ILE A 81 9.05 -0.07 -4.43
CA ILE A 81 8.89 -0.20 -5.89
C ILE A 81 10.03 0.52 -6.61
N GLY A 82 10.66 -0.17 -7.58
CA GLY A 82 11.73 0.36 -8.40
C GLY A 82 13.12 0.35 -7.74
N ARG A 83 13.26 -0.15 -6.51
CA ARG A 83 14.56 -0.28 -5.83
C ARG A 83 15.12 -1.70 -5.99
N GLU A 84 16.28 -1.82 -6.64
CA GLU A 84 16.94 -3.12 -6.89
C GLU A 84 17.36 -3.86 -5.61
N ALA A 85 17.62 -3.12 -4.53
CA ALA A 85 18.02 -3.68 -3.24
C ALA A 85 16.95 -4.60 -2.61
N TYR A 86 15.69 -4.49 -3.05
CA TYR A 86 14.59 -5.28 -2.51
C TYR A 86 13.99 -6.17 -3.58
N SER A 87 14.15 -7.49 -3.42
CA SER A 87 13.63 -8.48 -4.36
C SER A 87 12.60 -9.40 -3.70
N PHE A 88 11.62 -9.81 -4.49
CA PHE A 88 10.60 -10.75 -4.06
C PHE A 88 10.13 -11.62 -5.22
N SER A 89 9.80 -12.86 -4.88
CA SER A 89 9.34 -13.88 -5.81
C SER A 89 7.82 -13.86 -5.93
N VAL A 90 7.29 -14.54 -6.95
CA VAL A 90 5.85 -14.77 -7.10
C VAL A 90 5.27 -15.51 -5.90
N LYS A 91 6.05 -16.38 -5.24
CA LYS A 91 5.64 -17.07 -4.02
C LYS A 91 5.42 -16.11 -2.86
N ASP A 92 6.27 -15.08 -2.74
CA ASP A 92 6.14 -14.06 -1.71
C ASP A 92 4.84 -13.24 -1.90
N LEU A 93 4.54 -12.88 -3.15
CA LEU A 93 3.28 -12.22 -3.51
C LEU A 93 2.07 -13.10 -3.22
N ALA A 94 2.12 -14.38 -3.60
CA ALA A 94 1.06 -15.34 -3.32
C ALA A 94 0.83 -15.53 -1.82
N LEU A 95 1.89 -15.54 -1.01
CA LEU A 95 1.80 -15.60 0.45
C LEU A 95 1.14 -14.34 1.02
N ALA A 96 1.53 -13.16 0.54
CA ALA A 96 0.93 -11.90 1.00
C ALA A 96 -0.57 -11.83 0.68
N VAL A 97 -0.98 -12.22 -0.53
CA VAL A 97 -2.39 -12.29 -0.96
C VAL A 97 -3.15 -13.41 -0.24
N GLY A 98 -2.55 -14.58 -0.06
CA GLY A 98 -3.14 -15.68 0.73
C GLY A 98 -3.40 -15.26 2.18
N GLY A 99 -2.47 -14.53 2.78
CA GLY A 99 -2.70 -13.91 4.08
C GLY A 99 -3.76 -12.82 4.08
N LEU A 100 -4.11 -12.21 2.93
CA LEU A 100 -5.25 -11.27 2.85
C LEU A 100 -6.57 -12.05 2.84
N LYS A 101 -6.63 -13.19 2.15
CA LYS A 101 -7.77 -14.13 2.25
C LYS A 101 -7.99 -14.63 3.67
N ALA A 102 -6.91 -14.93 4.40
CA ALA A 102 -7.01 -15.33 5.80
C ALA A 102 -7.55 -14.19 6.69
N ILE A 103 -7.21 -12.93 6.41
CA ILE A 103 -7.74 -11.76 7.11
C ILE A 103 -9.21 -11.50 6.74
N SER A 104 -9.64 -11.77 5.51
CA SER A 104 -11.06 -11.67 5.12
C SER A 104 -11.91 -12.84 5.63
N ALA A 105 -11.29 -14.02 5.82
CA ALA A 105 -11.93 -15.22 6.36
C ALA A 105 -11.92 -15.26 7.90
N ALA A 106 -10.98 -14.56 8.54
CA ALA A 106 -11.11 -14.15 9.92
C ALA A 106 -12.20 -13.08 9.96
N GLU A 107 -13.44 -13.55 10.10
CA GLU A 107 -14.62 -12.71 10.30
C GLU A 107 -14.30 -11.50 11.20
N PHE A 108 -14.80 -10.34 10.77
CA PHE A 108 -15.04 -9.20 11.64
C PHE A 108 -15.86 -9.69 12.85
N ARG A 109 -15.16 -10.07 13.93
CA ARG A 109 -15.74 -10.20 15.27
C ARG A 109 -15.41 -8.95 16.05
#